data_AF-A0A2R6BLX3-F1
#
_entry.id   AF-A0A2R6BLX3-F1
#
_cell.length_a   1.000
_cell.length_b   1.000
_cell.length_c   1.000
_cell.angle_alpha   90.00
_cell.angle_beta   90.00
_cell.angle_gamma   90.00
#
_symmetry.space_group_name_H-M   'P 1'
#
loop_
_entity.id
_entity.type
_entity.pdbx_description
1 polymer ?
#
loop_
_entity_poly.entity_id
_entity_poly.type
_entity_poly.pdbx_seq_one_letter_code
_entity_poly.pdbx_strand_id
1 'polypeptide(L)'
;GALATAIALSDLFGLKLTLLKAADFAHIAEIQSVTGLGTVTGLVYGAGAAGLVTEPGAPSLGRVDALIFDHSNYALVCAYFGAIEKSSVLLNEVKKREVNEQGRITMKKVLEECTPESLLEHSLSFAKNTGLASERILKLAELAKKLGALGATCSKTRANWRFYHVLHFDKIKTKLFAH
;
A
#
# COMPACT_ATOMS: atom_id res chain seq x y z
N GLY A 1 15.50 -0.76 6.77
CA GLY A 1 14.24 -1.52 6.98
C GLY A 1 14.56 -2.92 7.45
N ALA A 2 13.65 -3.59 8.17
CA ALA A 2 13.90 -4.89 8.80
C ALA A 2 14.38 -5.95 7.77
N LEU A 3 13.73 -6.04 6.61
CA LEU A 3 14.09 -6.99 5.55
C LEU A 3 15.51 -6.76 5.01
N ALA A 4 15.85 -5.52 4.63
CA ALA A 4 17.19 -5.20 4.15
C ALA A 4 18.27 -5.50 5.20
N THR A 5 17.97 -5.27 6.48
CA THR A 5 18.88 -5.57 7.59
C THR A 5 19.08 -7.08 7.74
N ALA A 6 18.02 -7.87 7.67
CA ALA A 6 18.11 -9.33 7.72
C ALA A 6 18.92 -9.91 6.56
N ILE A 7 18.73 -9.38 5.34
CA ILE A 7 19.53 -9.76 4.16
C ILE A 7 21.00 -9.39 4.36
N ALA A 8 21.29 -8.15 4.75
CA ALA A 8 22.67 -7.67 4.95
C ALA A 8 23.40 -8.44 6.05
N LEU A 9 22.74 -8.77 7.16
CA LEU A 9 23.32 -9.59 8.22
C LEU A 9 23.58 -11.03 7.75
N SER A 10 22.70 -11.61 6.94
CA SER A 10 22.94 -12.95 6.38
C SER A 10 24.16 -12.96 5.48
N ASP A 11 24.37 -11.90 4.70
CA ASP A 11 25.51 -11.75 3.82
C ASP A 11 26.80 -11.54 4.63
N LEU A 12 26.82 -10.54 5.52
CA LEU A 12 27.98 -10.17 6.33
C LEU A 12 28.50 -11.31 7.21
N PHE A 13 27.61 -12.09 7.82
CA PHE A 13 27.97 -13.18 8.74
C PHE A 13 27.90 -14.57 8.09
N GLY A 14 27.60 -14.66 6.79
CA GLY A 14 27.55 -15.94 6.07
C GLY A 14 26.48 -16.91 6.59
N LEU A 15 25.35 -16.40 7.08
CA LEU A 15 24.28 -17.19 7.73
C LEU A 15 23.49 -18.10 6.76
N LYS A 16 23.75 -17.99 5.45
CA LYS A 16 23.11 -18.76 4.36
C LYS A 16 21.57 -18.80 4.47
N LEU A 17 20.94 -17.68 4.87
CA LEU A 17 19.49 -17.58 4.92
C LEU A 17 18.91 -17.51 3.52
N THR A 18 17.77 -18.17 3.31
CA THR A 18 16.93 -17.93 2.14
C THR A 18 16.22 -16.59 2.31
N LEU A 19 15.83 -15.94 1.19
CA LEU A 19 15.07 -14.69 1.23
C LEU A 19 13.79 -14.82 2.07
N LEU A 20 13.09 -15.95 1.96
CA LEU A 20 11.88 -16.22 2.74
C LEU A 20 12.14 -16.27 4.25
N LYS A 21 13.23 -16.91 4.69
CA LYS A 21 13.61 -16.93 6.11
C LYS A 21 14.02 -15.55 6.62
N ALA A 22 14.77 -14.80 5.83
CA ALA A 22 15.12 -13.42 6.16
C ALA A 22 13.86 -12.54 6.29
N ALA A 23 12.86 -12.77 5.42
CA ALA A 23 11.58 -12.10 5.46
C ALA A 23 10.77 -12.45 6.72
N ASP A 24 10.72 -13.71 7.12
CA ASP A 24 10.04 -14.09 8.36
C ASP A 24 10.67 -13.43 9.60
N PHE A 25 12.00 -13.39 9.69
CA PHE A 25 12.69 -12.66 10.77
C PHE A 25 12.38 -11.16 10.75
N ALA A 26 12.37 -10.55 9.56
CA ALA A 26 12.01 -9.16 9.41
C ALA A 26 10.56 -8.89 9.82
N HIS A 27 9.64 -9.78 9.48
CA HIS A 27 8.23 -9.67 9.84
C HIS A 27 8.03 -9.75 11.37
N ILE A 28 8.72 -10.69 12.04
CA ILE A 28 8.70 -10.78 13.51
C ILE A 28 9.20 -9.46 14.13
N ALA A 29 10.30 -8.90 13.61
CA ALA A 29 10.84 -7.63 14.09
C ALA A 29 9.85 -6.46 13.87
N GLU A 30 9.12 -6.43 12.74
CA GLU A 30 8.08 -5.42 12.50
C GLU A 30 6.87 -5.57 13.42
N ILE A 31 6.44 -6.79 13.73
CA ILE A 31 5.36 -7.05 14.70
C ILE A 31 5.78 -6.54 16.08
N GLN A 32 6.97 -6.92 16.56
CA GLN A 32 7.49 -6.52 17.87
C GLN A 32 7.67 -5.00 17.97
N SER A 33 8.10 -4.36 16.89
CA SER A 33 8.25 -2.91 16.81
C SER A 33 6.92 -2.20 16.53
N VAL A 34 5.87 -2.96 16.22
CA VAL A 34 4.54 -2.49 15.80
C VAL A 34 4.62 -1.58 14.56
N THR A 35 5.61 -1.77 13.68
CA THR A 35 5.92 -0.85 12.58
C THR A 35 5.25 -1.19 11.25
N GLY A 36 4.76 -2.42 11.07
CA GLY A 36 4.08 -2.86 9.84
C GLY A 36 3.62 -4.32 9.93
N LEU A 37 2.45 -4.62 9.33
CA LEU A 37 1.92 -5.99 9.26
C LEU A 37 1.98 -6.59 7.85
N GLY A 38 2.11 -5.76 6.81
CA GLY A 38 2.13 -6.21 5.40
C GLY A 38 3.31 -5.71 4.57
N THR A 39 4.23 -4.94 5.18
CA THR A 39 5.32 -4.28 4.43
C THR A 39 6.36 -5.26 3.94
N VAL A 40 6.81 -6.19 4.78
CA VAL A 40 7.76 -7.23 4.37
C VAL A 40 7.17 -8.12 3.26
N THR A 41 5.94 -8.58 3.43
CA THR A 41 5.24 -9.43 2.46
C THR A 41 5.13 -8.74 1.10
N GLY A 42 4.73 -7.48 1.05
CA GLY A 42 4.66 -6.72 -0.20
C GLY A 42 6.03 -6.53 -0.87
N LEU A 43 7.11 -6.35 -0.11
CA LEU A 43 8.46 -6.17 -0.66
C LEU A 43 9.06 -7.46 -1.22
N VAL A 44 8.73 -8.61 -0.64
CA VAL A 44 9.25 -9.92 -1.07
C VAL A 44 8.54 -10.42 -2.32
N TYR A 45 7.22 -10.23 -2.39
CA TYR A 45 6.38 -10.80 -3.45
C TYR A 45 5.97 -9.81 -4.54
N GLY A 46 6.12 -8.49 -4.32
CA GLY A 46 5.68 -7.45 -5.26
C GLY A 46 6.63 -7.17 -6.42
N ALA A 47 7.18 -8.20 -7.08
CA ALA A 47 8.22 -8.12 -8.13
C ALA A 47 7.79 -7.33 -9.40
N GLY A 48 7.56 -6.02 -9.26
CA GLY A 48 7.01 -5.13 -10.29
C GLY A 48 5.48 -5.07 -10.30
N ALA A 49 4.79 -6.04 -9.71
CA ALA A 49 3.33 -6.13 -9.70
C ALA A 49 2.67 -5.42 -8.50
N ALA A 50 1.37 -5.13 -8.59
CA ALA A 50 0.61 -4.64 -7.45
C ALA A 50 0.17 -5.81 -6.57
N GLY A 51 0.93 -6.08 -5.49
CA GLY A 51 0.69 -7.20 -4.59
C GLY A 51 -0.61 -7.07 -3.79
N LEU A 52 -1.35 -8.18 -3.71
CA LEU A 52 -2.60 -8.35 -2.98
C LEU A 52 -2.40 -9.42 -1.91
N VAL A 53 -2.47 -9.04 -0.63
CA VAL A 53 -2.42 -10.03 0.46
C VAL A 53 -3.81 -10.65 0.61
N THR A 54 -3.98 -11.85 0.07
CA THR A 54 -5.26 -12.57 0.03
C THR A 54 -5.53 -13.36 1.30
N GLU A 55 -4.48 -13.87 1.95
CA GLU A 55 -4.55 -14.47 3.29
C GLU A 55 -3.50 -13.83 4.22
N PRO A 56 -3.89 -13.32 5.40
CA PRO A 56 -2.97 -12.70 6.33
C PRO A 56 -2.02 -13.75 6.95
N GLY A 57 -0.76 -13.38 7.15
CA GLY A 57 0.22 -14.22 7.81
C GLY A 57 1.64 -13.69 7.63
N ALA A 58 2.60 -14.36 8.30
CA ALA A 58 4.01 -14.17 8.02
C ALA A 58 4.30 -14.47 6.53
N PRO A 59 5.39 -13.93 5.94
CA PRO A 59 5.74 -14.20 4.55
C PRO A 59 5.68 -15.68 4.14
N SER A 60 6.10 -16.61 5.00
CA SER A 60 6.01 -18.05 4.73
C SER A 60 4.65 -18.71 4.96
N LEU A 61 3.70 -18.02 5.62
CA LEU A 61 2.42 -18.59 6.05
C LEU A 61 1.21 -17.93 5.37
N GLY A 62 1.32 -16.66 4.99
CA GLY A 62 0.27 -15.93 4.30
C GLY A 62 0.21 -16.27 2.81
N ARG A 63 -0.82 -15.74 2.14
CA ARG A 63 -0.94 -15.82 0.68
C ARG A 63 -0.93 -14.43 0.08
N VAL A 64 -0.22 -14.34 -1.03
CA VAL A 64 -0.12 -13.14 -1.83
C VAL A 64 -0.45 -13.51 -3.27
N ASP A 65 -1.24 -12.66 -3.89
CA ASP A 65 -1.47 -12.63 -5.32
C ASP A 65 -0.97 -11.29 -5.86
N ALA A 66 -1.00 -11.07 -7.17
CA ALA A 66 -0.60 -9.79 -7.73
C ALA A 66 -1.38 -9.44 -9.00
N LEU A 67 -1.74 -8.16 -9.13
CA LEU A 67 -2.25 -7.66 -10.40
C LEU A 67 -1.10 -7.48 -11.39
N ILE A 68 -1.24 -8.08 -12.56
CA ILE A 68 -0.31 -7.96 -13.69
C ILE A 68 -0.91 -6.96 -14.69
N PHE A 69 -0.14 -5.93 -15.04
CA PHE A 69 -0.56 -4.90 -15.98
C PHE A 69 0.67 -4.27 -16.66
N ASP A 70 0.45 -3.67 -17.83
CA ASP A 70 1.51 -2.95 -18.55
C ASP A 70 1.83 -1.63 -17.83
N HIS A 71 2.94 -1.61 -17.11
CA HIS A 71 3.39 -0.46 -16.35
C HIS A 71 3.77 0.75 -17.21
N SER A 72 4.04 0.56 -18.51
CA SER A 72 4.52 1.65 -19.38
C SER A 72 3.50 2.78 -19.56
N ASN A 73 2.21 2.49 -19.38
CA ASN A 73 1.12 3.45 -19.50
C ASN A 73 0.86 4.25 -18.21
N TYR A 74 1.53 3.90 -17.11
CA TYR A 74 1.25 4.42 -15.78
C TYR A 74 2.44 5.17 -15.20
N ALA A 75 2.17 6.33 -14.61
CA ALA A 75 3.10 7.03 -13.73
C ALA A 75 2.49 7.17 -12.33
N LEU A 76 3.27 6.80 -11.32
CA LEU A 76 2.89 6.96 -9.92
C LEU A 76 3.43 8.30 -9.41
N VAL A 77 2.54 9.19 -8.98
CA VAL A 77 2.90 10.46 -8.33
C VAL A 77 2.55 10.37 -6.86
N CYS A 78 3.56 10.53 -6.02
CA CYS A 78 3.42 10.45 -4.57
C CYS A 78 3.52 11.84 -3.93
N ALA A 79 2.51 12.22 -3.15
CA ALA A 79 2.56 13.42 -2.32
C ALA A 79 2.67 13.04 -0.84
N TYR A 80 3.54 13.75 -0.12
CA TYR A 80 3.81 13.52 1.30
C TYR A 80 3.41 14.75 2.11
N PHE A 81 2.62 14.53 3.16
CA PHE A 81 2.02 15.61 3.95
C PHE A 81 2.54 15.72 5.39
N GLY A 82 3.68 15.07 5.69
CA GLY A 82 4.26 15.10 7.03
C GLY A 82 3.51 14.25 8.05
N ALA A 83 3.92 14.39 9.31
CA ALA A 83 3.35 13.65 10.41
C ALA A 83 2.00 14.24 10.82
N ILE A 84 0.96 13.39 10.86
CA ILE A 84 -0.36 13.77 11.36
C ILE A 84 -0.62 13.01 12.65
N GLU A 85 -1.22 13.70 13.64
CA GLU A 85 -1.60 13.12 14.91
C GLU A 85 -2.41 11.82 14.75
N LYS A 86 -2.17 10.91 15.69
CA LYS A 86 -2.68 9.54 15.68
C LYS A 86 -4.21 9.54 15.62
N SER A 87 -4.79 9.18 14.48
CA SER A 87 -6.18 8.72 14.51
C SER A 87 -6.24 7.42 15.32
N SER A 88 -6.90 7.46 16.49
CA SER A 88 -7.13 6.37 17.44
C SER A 88 -8.01 5.23 16.90
N VAL A 89 -8.30 5.25 15.59
CA VAL A 89 -9.26 4.41 14.88
C VAL A 89 -8.95 2.92 15.06
N LEU A 90 -7.67 2.54 15.11
CA LEU A 90 -7.25 1.13 15.22
C LEU A 90 -7.14 0.60 16.65
N LEU A 91 -7.42 1.41 17.68
CA LEU A 91 -7.36 0.97 19.09
C LEU A 91 -8.72 0.45 19.61
N ASN A 92 -9.81 0.68 18.87
CA ASN A 92 -11.16 0.25 19.23
C ASN A 92 -11.52 -1.06 18.49
N GLU A 93 -11.84 -2.11 19.24
CA GLU A 93 -12.22 -3.44 18.70
C GLU A 93 -13.44 -3.38 17.76
N VAL A 94 -14.42 -2.52 18.03
CA VAL A 94 -15.57 -2.32 17.15
C VAL A 94 -15.13 -1.73 15.81
N LYS A 95 -14.28 -0.70 15.86
CA LYS A 95 -13.71 -0.10 14.64
C LYS A 95 -12.81 -1.06 13.88
N LYS A 96 -12.04 -1.93 14.57
CA LYS A 96 -11.25 -2.96 13.90
C LYS A 96 -12.12 -3.93 13.10
N ARG A 97 -13.25 -4.37 13.67
CA ARG A 97 -14.21 -5.25 12.97
C ARG A 97 -14.77 -4.59 11.72
N GLU A 98 -15.18 -3.32 11.83
CA GLU A 98 -15.68 -2.53 10.71
C GLU A 98 -14.61 -2.37 9.61
N VAL A 99 -13.37 -2.03 9.98
CA VAL A 99 -12.23 -1.94 9.07
C VAL A 99 -11.98 -3.27 8.36
N ASN A 100 -12.01 -4.39 9.08
CA ASN A 100 -11.80 -5.72 8.50
C ASN A 100 -12.93 -6.14 7.54
N GLU A 101 -14.17 -5.77 7.84
CA GLU A 101 -15.32 -6.01 6.95
C GLU A 101 -15.20 -5.18 5.67
N GLN A 102 -14.94 -3.88 5.79
CA GLN A 102 -14.71 -3.01 4.64
C GLN A 102 -13.51 -3.49 3.81
N GLY A 103 -12.45 -3.98 4.46
CA GLY A 103 -11.28 -4.55 3.79
C GLY A 103 -11.64 -5.77 2.93
N ARG A 104 -12.46 -6.70 3.46
CA ARG A 104 -12.93 -7.87 2.71
C ARG A 104 -13.81 -7.49 1.50
N ILE A 105 -14.74 -6.55 1.69
CA ILE A 105 -15.57 -6.02 0.60
C ILE A 105 -14.71 -5.37 -0.48
N THR A 106 -13.72 -4.58 -0.07
CA THR A 106 -12.78 -3.89 -0.97
C THR A 106 -11.97 -4.91 -1.78
N MET A 107 -11.38 -5.90 -1.11
CA MET A 107 -10.60 -6.95 -1.76
C MET A 107 -11.43 -7.72 -2.79
N LYS A 108 -12.67 -8.08 -2.44
CA LYS A 108 -13.58 -8.77 -3.37
C LYS A 108 -13.77 -7.98 -4.66
N LYS A 109 -14.06 -6.68 -4.58
CA LYS A 109 -14.27 -5.83 -5.75
C LYS A 109 -13.01 -5.69 -6.61
N VAL A 110 -11.85 -5.50 -5.97
CA VAL A 110 -10.56 -5.43 -6.67
C VAL A 110 -10.27 -6.72 -7.44
N LEU A 111 -10.60 -7.87 -6.87
CA LEU A 111 -10.44 -9.19 -7.52
C LEU A 111 -11.51 -9.50 -8.59
N GLU A 112 -12.63 -8.77 -8.62
CA GLU A 112 -13.65 -8.91 -9.67
C GLU A 112 -13.24 -8.19 -10.95
N GLU A 113 -12.65 -6.99 -10.83
CA GLU A 113 -12.25 -6.18 -11.99
C GLU A 113 -10.77 -6.36 -12.36
N CYS A 114 -9.89 -6.66 -11.39
CA CYS A 114 -8.47 -6.93 -11.57
C CYS A 114 -7.67 -5.86 -12.34
N THR A 115 -8.02 -4.57 -12.19
CA THR A 115 -7.31 -3.45 -12.82
C THR A 115 -6.64 -2.52 -11.80
N PRO A 116 -5.56 -1.80 -12.18
CA PRO A 116 -4.97 -0.75 -11.36
C PRO A 116 -5.97 0.34 -10.94
N GLU A 117 -6.88 0.72 -11.83
CA GLU A 117 -7.91 1.73 -11.60
C GLU A 117 -8.87 1.27 -10.50
N SER A 118 -9.35 0.03 -10.59
CA SER A 118 -10.20 -0.60 -9.57
C SER A 118 -9.52 -0.65 -8.21
N LEU A 119 -8.24 -1.06 -8.18
CA LEU A 119 -7.43 -1.08 -6.97
C LEU A 119 -7.40 0.30 -6.29
N LEU A 120 -7.16 1.37 -7.05
CA LEU A 120 -7.07 2.72 -6.51
C LEU A 120 -8.43 3.24 -6.04
N GLU A 121 -9.47 3.05 -6.84
CA GLU A 121 -10.83 3.53 -6.56
C GLU A 121 -11.39 2.88 -5.29
N HIS A 122 -11.27 1.56 -5.19
CA HIS A 122 -11.76 0.81 -4.04
C HIS A 122 -10.89 1.04 -2.80
N SER A 123 -9.58 1.25 -2.96
CA SER A 123 -8.72 1.64 -1.83
C SER A 123 -9.06 3.02 -1.27
N LEU A 124 -9.40 3.99 -2.13
CA LEU A 124 -9.88 5.31 -1.68
C LEU A 124 -11.24 5.21 -1.00
N SER A 125 -12.15 4.41 -1.56
CA SER A 125 -13.46 4.13 -0.97
C SER A 125 -13.33 3.48 0.40
N PHE A 126 -12.45 2.50 0.55
CA PHE A 126 -12.09 1.89 1.83
C PHE A 126 -11.62 2.94 2.83
N ALA A 127 -10.66 3.79 2.44
CA ALA A 127 -10.12 4.80 3.33
C ALA A 127 -11.19 5.83 3.75
N LYS A 128 -12.09 6.20 2.84
CA LYS A 128 -13.24 7.07 3.13
C LYS A 128 -14.22 6.40 4.12
N ASN A 129 -14.65 5.18 3.82
CA ASN A 129 -15.67 4.47 4.59
C ASN A 129 -15.20 4.09 5.99
N THR A 130 -13.91 3.85 6.16
CA THR A 130 -13.31 3.53 7.47
C THR A 130 -12.92 4.76 8.29
N GLY A 131 -13.18 5.97 7.78
CA GLY A 131 -12.76 7.22 8.41
C GLY A 131 -11.24 7.37 8.52
N LEU A 132 -10.49 6.61 7.71
CA LEU A 132 -9.05 6.69 7.61
C LEU A 132 -8.65 7.93 6.79
N ALA A 133 -9.29 8.20 5.65
CA ALA A 133 -9.02 9.38 4.85
C ALA A 133 -9.58 10.66 5.52
N SER A 134 -8.73 11.68 5.69
CA SER A 134 -9.18 13.01 6.11
C SER A 134 -9.86 13.77 4.96
N GLU A 135 -10.65 14.78 5.28
CA GLU A 135 -11.30 15.64 4.27
C GLU A 135 -10.27 16.26 3.31
N ARG A 136 -9.10 16.67 3.82
CA ARG A 136 -7.99 17.18 3.01
C ARG A 136 -7.52 16.16 1.97
N ILE A 137 -7.38 14.90 2.38
CA ILE A 137 -6.96 13.79 1.50
C ILE A 137 -8.03 13.53 0.43
N LEU A 138 -9.32 13.55 0.79
CA LEU A 138 -10.41 13.37 -0.17
C LEU A 138 -10.45 14.51 -1.20
N LYS A 139 -10.31 15.77 -0.78
CA LYS A 139 -10.25 16.93 -1.69
C LYS A 139 -9.07 16.85 -2.67
N LEU A 140 -7.91 16.39 -2.20
CA LEU A 140 -6.74 16.15 -3.05
C LEU A 140 -6.99 15.04 -4.07
N ALA A 141 -7.63 13.96 -3.66
CA ALA A 141 -8.02 12.87 -4.55
C ALA A 141 -8.94 13.36 -5.67
N GLU A 142 -9.97 14.14 -5.31
CA GLU A 142 -10.90 14.74 -6.28
C GLU A 142 -10.20 15.71 -7.22
N LEU A 143 -9.32 16.58 -6.71
CA LEU A 143 -8.56 17.52 -7.52
C LEU A 143 -7.69 16.77 -8.55
N ALA A 144 -7.00 15.72 -8.12
CA ALA A 144 -6.17 14.95 -9.03
C ALA A 144 -6.98 14.24 -10.13
N LYS A 145 -8.13 13.66 -9.78
CA LYS A 145 -9.06 13.11 -10.78
C LYS A 145 -9.52 14.18 -11.78
N LYS A 146 -9.88 15.38 -11.30
CA LYS A 146 -10.22 16.53 -12.17
C LYS A 146 -9.07 16.95 -13.08
N LEU A 147 -7.83 16.82 -12.63
CA LEU A 147 -6.63 17.13 -13.42
C LEU A 147 -6.26 16.03 -14.43
N GLY A 148 -6.93 14.88 -14.37
CA GLY A 148 -6.80 13.79 -15.34
C GLY A 148 -6.12 12.53 -14.79
N ALA A 149 -5.97 12.38 -13.47
CA ALA A 149 -5.53 11.13 -12.86
C ALA A 149 -6.55 10.01 -13.09
N LEU A 150 -6.06 8.81 -13.41
CA LEU A 150 -6.89 7.60 -13.58
C LEU A 150 -7.42 7.09 -12.24
N GLY A 151 -6.62 7.27 -11.18
CA GLY A 151 -6.99 6.89 -9.84
C GLY A 151 -6.18 7.66 -8.81
N ALA A 152 -6.70 7.71 -7.60
CA ALA A 152 -6.11 8.41 -6.49
C ALA A 152 -6.42 7.62 -5.22
N THR A 153 -5.42 7.37 -4.38
CA THR A 153 -5.59 6.65 -3.13
C THR A 153 -4.67 7.21 -2.06
N CYS A 154 -4.89 6.77 -0.81
CA CYS A 154 -4.03 7.14 0.31
C CYS A 154 -3.63 5.89 1.09
N SER A 155 -2.37 5.85 1.52
CA SER A 155 -1.92 4.91 2.53
C SER A 155 -1.52 5.65 3.80
N LYS A 156 -1.73 4.97 4.93
CA LYS A 156 -1.27 5.42 6.23
C LYS A 156 -0.04 4.62 6.62
N THR A 157 1.04 5.32 6.92
CA THR A 157 2.18 4.77 7.68
C THR A 157 2.12 5.30 9.12
N ARG A 158 2.79 4.66 10.08
CA ARG A 158 2.67 4.91 11.54
C ARG A 158 2.87 6.37 12.02
N ALA A 159 3.23 7.30 11.15
CA ALA A 159 3.20 8.74 11.43
C ALA A 159 2.60 9.59 10.29
N ASN A 160 2.51 9.11 9.05
CA ASN A 160 2.32 9.98 7.89
C ASN A 160 1.29 9.43 6.91
N TRP A 161 0.54 10.35 6.29
CA TRP A 161 -0.23 10.05 5.10
C TRP A 161 0.67 10.13 3.87
N ARG A 162 0.69 9.05 3.10
CA ARG A 162 1.22 9.05 1.74
C ARG A 162 0.03 9.04 0.81
N PHE A 163 -0.02 10.02 -0.07
CA PHE A 163 -1.02 10.08 -1.11
C PHE A 163 -0.40 9.55 -2.40
N TYR A 164 -1.10 8.64 -3.08
CA TYR A 164 -0.67 8.06 -4.35
C TYR A 164 -1.68 8.47 -5.42
N HIS A 165 -1.19 9.04 -6.51
CA HIS A 165 -1.95 9.27 -7.72
C HIS A 165 -1.38 8.38 -8.81
N VAL A 166 -2.25 7.78 -9.62
CA VAL A 166 -1.82 7.18 -10.89
C VAL A 166 -2.26 8.10 -12.01
N LEU A 167 -1.28 8.68 -12.67
CA LEU A 167 -1.43 9.58 -13.81
C LEU A 167 -0.95 8.83 -15.06
N HIS A 168 -1.77 8.85 -16.11
CA HIS A 168 -1.41 8.28 -17.40
C HIS A 168 -0.24 9.06 -18.03
N PHE A 169 0.74 8.35 -18.60
CA PHE A 169 1.98 8.97 -19.13
C PHE A 169 1.70 10.01 -20.24
N ASP A 170 0.75 9.74 -21.16
CA ASP A 170 0.44 10.68 -22.26
C ASP A 170 -0.14 12.03 -21.81
N LYS A 171 -0.70 12.15 -20.60
CA LYS A 171 -1.24 13.41 -20.10
C LYS A 171 -0.22 14.25 -19.32
N ILE A 172 0.93 13.67 -18.96
CA ILE A 172 1.97 14.36 -18.16
C ILE A 172 2.89 15.21 -19.04
N LYS A 173 3.20 14.79 -20.27
CA LYS A 173 4.06 15.56 -21.20
C LYS A 173 3.54 16.99 -21.43
N THR A 174 2.22 17.19 -21.41
CA THR A 174 1.60 18.45 -21.79
C THR A 174 1.42 19.45 -20.64
N LYS A 175 1.54 19.04 -19.37
CA LYS A 175 1.19 19.90 -18.22
C LYS A 175 2.30 20.15 -17.20
N LEU A 176 3.27 19.25 -17.05
CA LEU A 176 4.36 19.42 -16.07
C LEU A 176 5.63 20.05 -16.64
N PHE A 177 5.78 20.09 -17.97
CA PHE A 177 6.93 20.69 -18.67
C PHE A 177 6.54 21.93 -19.50
N ALA A 178 5.37 22.52 -19.25
CA ALA A 178 4.87 23.72 -19.92
C ALA A 178 5.17 25.03 -19.16
N HIS A 179 6.06 24.98 -18.16
CA HIS A 179 6.54 26.15 -17.41
C HIS A 179 8.07 26.10 -17.27
#